data_AF-L9ZFH8-F1
#
_entry.id   AF-L9ZFH8-F1
#
_cell.length_a   1.000
_cell.length_b   1.000
_cell.length_c   1.000
_cell.angle_alpha   90.00
_cell.angle_beta   90.00
_cell.angle_gamma   90.00
#
_symmetry.space_group_name_H-M   'P 1'
#
loop_
_entity.id
_entity.type
_entity.pdbx_description
1 polymer ?
#
loop_
_entity_poly.entity_id
_entity_poly.type
_entity_poly.pdbx_seq_one_letter_code
_entity_poly.pdbx_strand_id
1 'polypeptide(L)'
;MTPSLTGSLEAATPDADAGVELTFTVRNEGTDTVTLQFTDACKADFAVVDEETGWEVWRFTDGRMFAQLLSADELEPGEATTYEAEWETPKSGEFTVVAELRARETTCEARTALSV
;
A
#
# COMPACT_ATOMS: atom_id res chain seq x y z
N MET A 1 -5.13 23.07 10.77
CA MET A 1 -5.94 21.95 10.28
C MET A 1 -5.00 20.77 10.12
N THR A 2 -5.37 19.59 10.62
CA THR A 2 -4.57 18.37 10.45
C THR A 2 -5.02 17.72 9.16
N PRO A 3 -4.13 17.44 8.19
CA PRO A 3 -4.51 16.65 7.03
C PRO A 3 -4.99 15.28 7.53
N SER A 4 -6.20 14.89 7.11
CA SER A 4 -6.79 13.60 7.46
C SER A 4 -6.70 12.71 6.22
N LEU A 5 -5.56 12.06 6.04
CA LEU A 5 -5.46 11.00 5.05
C LEU A 5 -6.09 9.73 5.62
N THR A 6 -6.92 9.08 4.82
CA THR A 6 -7.48 7.77 5.12
C THR A 6 -7.06 6.79 4.04
N GLY A 7 -6.68 5.59 4.47
CA GLY A 7 -6.27 4.49 3.60
C GLY A 7 -7.35 3.44 3.49
N SER A 8 -7.50 2.85 2.31
CA SER A 8 -8.22 1.60 2.10
C SER A 8 -7.36 0.64 1.29
N LEU A 9 -7.36 -0.64 1.66
CA LEU A 9 -6.59 -1.68 0.98
C LEU A 9 -7.51 -2.80 0.54
N GLU A 10 -7.39 -3.17 -0.73
CA GLU A 10 -8.08 -4.31 -1.33
C GLU A 10 -7.03 -5.34 -1.77
N ALA A 11 -7.36 -6.62 -1.59
CA ALA A 11 -6.55 -7.74 -2.05
C ALA A 11 -7.45 -8.67 -2.89
N ALA A 12 -7.07 -8.93 -4.12
CA ALA A 12 -7.82 -9.75 -5.06
C ALA A 12 -7.00 -10.93 -5.55
N THR A 13 -7.64 -12.10 -5.67
CA THR A 13 -7.08 -13.31 -6.30
C THR A 13 -7.82 -13.54 -7.62
N PRO A 14 -7.42 -12.86 -8.71
CA PRO A 14 -8.15 -12.91 -9.99
C PRO A 14 -8.21 -14.34 -10.56
N ASP A 15 -7.13 -15.12 -10.39
CA ASP A 15 -7.07 -16.54 -10.71
C ASP A 15 -6.14 -17.26 -9.72
N ALA A 16 -6.39 -18.56 -9.46
CA ALA A 16 -5.62 -19.34 -8.48
C ALA A 16 -4.11 -19.46 -8.81
N ASP A 17 -3.73 -19.28 -10.08
CA ASP A 17 -2.35 -19.35 -10.56
C ASP A 17 -1.71 -17.96 -10.79
N ALA A 18 -2.47 -16.87 -10.69
CA ALA A 18 -2.06 -15.52 -11.12
C ALA A 18 -1.50 -14.61 -10.01
N GLY A 19 -1.43 -15.09 -8.76
CA GLY A 19 -0.97 -14.29 -7.63
C GLY A 19 -2.09 -13.48 -6.97
N VAL A 20 -1.70 -12.59 -6.05
CA VAL A 20 -2.61 -11.67 -5.37
C VAL A 20 -2.31 -10.24 -5.81
N GLU A 21 -3.33 -9.57 -6.36
CA GLU A 21 -3.29 -8.15 -6.71
C GLU A 21 -3.66 -7.32 -5.47
N LEU A 22 -2.84 -6.32 -5.16
CA LEU A 22 -2.99 -5.44 -4.00
C LEU A 22 -3.23 -4.00 -4.47
N THR A 23 -4.29 -3.39 -3.98
CA THR A 23 -4.70 -2.03 -4.37
C THR A 23 -4.86 -1.17 -3.13
N PHE A 24 -3.90 -0.26 -2.89
CA PHE A 24 -3.92 0.69 -1.78
C PHE A 24 -4.38 2.05 -2.26
N THR A 25 -5.51 2.52 -1.75
CA THR A 25 -6.05 3.85 -2.05
C THR A 25 -5.87 4.79 -0.85
N VAL A 26 -5.28 5.95 -1.10
CA VAL A 26 -5.12 7.03 -0.11
C VAL A 26 -6.02 8.18 -0.51
N ARG A 27 -6.89 8.60 0.40
CA ARG A 27 -7.84 9.70 0.20
C ARG A 27 -7.57 10.84 1.14
N ASN A 28 -7.62 12.07 0.64
CA ASN A 28 -7.66 13.26 1.46
C ASN A 28 -9.10 13.53 1.92
N GLU A 29 -9.40 13.23 3.18
CA GLU A 29 -10.70 13.55 3.81
C GLU A 29 -10.68 14.88 4.58
N GLY A 30 -9.55 15.60 4.51
CA GLY A 30 -9.40 16.92 5.08
C GLY A 30 -10.05 18.02 4.23
N THR A 31 -9.87 19.27 4.69
CA THR A 31 -10.39 20.47 4.03
C THR A 31 -9.33 21.24 3.24
N ASP A 32 -8.06 20.85 3.37
CA ASP A 32 -6.91 21.49 2.73
C ASP A 32 -6.23 20.50 1.77
N THR A 33 -5.61 21.00 0.70
CA THR A 33 -4.79 20.19 -0.20
C THR A 33 -3.61 19.57 0.55
N VAL A 34 -3.34 18.30 0.28
CA VAL A 34 -2.20 17.56 0.84
C VAL A 34 -1.18 17.30 -0.26
N THR A 35 0.08 17.65 -0.01
CA THR A 35 1.20 17.32 -0.91
C THR A 35 1.95 16.10 -0.37
N LEU A 36 1.93 15.00 -1.11
CA LEU A 36 2.66 13.77 -0.81
C LEU A 36 4.02 13.80 -1.51
N GLN A 37 5.11 13.88 -0.76
CA GLN A 37 6.47 13.95 -1.33
C GLN A 37 7.18 12.60 -1.21
N PHE A 38 7.80 12.11 -2.27
CA PHE A 38 8.49 10.82 -2.30
C PHE A 38 9.97 10.98 -2.63
N THR A 39 10.80 10.09 -2.07
CA THR A 39 12.26 10.12 -2.29
C THR A 39 12.73 9.21 -3.42
N ASP A 40 11.92 8.22 -3.79
CA ASP A 40 12.19 7.27 -4.85
C ASP A 40 10.89 6.86 -5.56
N ALA A 41 10.99 6.00 -6.57
CA ALA A 41 9.84 5.54 -7.35
C ALA A 41 8.87 4.62 -6.58
N CYS A 42 9.22 4.11 -5.39
CA CYS A 42 8.34 3.33 -4.52
C CYS A 42 7.52 4.26 -3.64
N LYS A 43 6.30 4.56 -4.09
CA LYS A 43 5.39 5.47 -3.38
C LYS A 43 4.64 4.81 -2.22
N ALA A 44 4.44 3.49 -2.26
CA ALA A 44 3.88 2.69 -1.17
C ALA A 44 4.66 1.37 -1.02
N ASP A 45 4.76 0.87 0.21
CA ASP A 45 5.22 -0.50 0.51
C ASP A 45 4.04 -1.38 0.90
N PHE A 46 4.19 -2.68 0.72
CA PHE A 46 3.20 -3.67 1.08
C PHE A 46 3.89 -4.82 1.80
N ALA A 47 3.26 -5.34 2.84
CA ALA A 47 3.72 -6.52 3.57
C ALA A 47 2.56 -7.49 3.74
N VAL A 48 2.88 -8.79 3.71
CA VAL A 48 1.94 -9.87 3.99
C VAL A 48 2.42 -10.59 5.23
N VAL A 49 1.55 -10.66 6.24
CA VAL A 49 1.79 -11.33 7.51
C VAL A 49 0.91 -12.56 7.59
N ASP A 50 1.51 -13.70 7.88
CA ASP A 50 0.80 -14.95 8.16
C ASP A 50 0.09 -14.87 9.51
N GLU A 51 -1.23 -15.10 9.54
CA GLU A 51 -2.04 -14.94 10.75
C GLU A 51 -1.76 -16.01 11.81
N GLU A 52 -1.31 -17.21 11.41
CA GLU A 52 -1.04 -18.30 12.34
C GLU A 52 0.26 -18.06 13.11
N THR A 53 1.31 -17.64 12.39
CA THR A 53 2.66 -17.46 12.94
C THR A 53 2.94 -16.03 13.38
N GLY A 54 2.21 -15.06 12.84
CA GLY A 54 2.47 -13.62 13.00
C GLY A 54 3.72 -13.15 12.25
N TRP A 55 4.26 -13.94 11.33
CA TRP A 55 5.50 -13.62 10.62
C TRP A 55 5.22 -12.98 9.28
N GLU A 56 6.03 -11.98 8.92
CA GLU A 56 6.05 -11.46 7.56
C GLU A 56 6.58 -12.52 6.60
N VAL A 57 5.76 -12.88 5.61
CA VAL A 57 6.09 -13.90 4.59
C VAL A 57 6.45 -13.28 3.26
N TRP A 58 6.11 -12.00 3.05
CA TRP A 58 6.43 -11.25 1.85
C TRP A 58 6.42 -9.74 2.12
N ARG A 59 7.29 -9.01 1.41
CA ARG A 59 7.33 -7.55 1.39
C ARG A 59 7.65 -7.06 -0.01
N PHE A 60 6.90 -6.08 -0.49
CA PHE A 60 7.04 -5.54 -1.84
C PHE A 60 8.43 -4.98 -2.10
N THR A 61 8.99 -4.24 -1.15
CA THR A 61 10.33 -3.68 -1.30
C THR A 61 11.47 -4.68 -1.15
N ASP A 62 11.23 -5.90 -0.64
CA ASP A 62 12.32 -6.86 -0.44
C ASP A 62 12.92 -7.33 -1.76
N GLY A 63 14.25 -7.28 -1.85
CA GLY A 63 15.01 -7.60 -3.06
C GLY A 63 14.78 -6.68 -4.27
N ARG A 64 13.96 -5.62 -4.16
CA ARG A 64 13.67 -4.69 -5.27
C ARG A 64 14.55 -3.44 -5.20
N MET A 65 14.91 -2.91 -6.38
CA MET A 65 15.57 -1.62 -6.50
C MET A 65 14.63 -0.61 -7.13
N PHE A 66 14.58 0.59 -6.55
CA PHE A 66 13.75 1.68 -7.05
C PHE A 66 14.62 2.85 -7.49
N ALA A 67 14.25 3.46 -8.62
CA ALA A 67 14.93 4.64 -9.12
C ALA A 67 14.83 5.78 -8.10
N GLN A 68 15.95 6.45 -7.84
CA GLN A 68 16.01 7.62 -6.96
C GLN A 68 15.42 8.83 -7.70
N LEU A 69 14.11 9.00 -7.57
CA LEU A 69 13.32 10.03 -8.22
C LEU A 69 12.50 10.78 -7.18
N LEU A 70 12.88 12.04 -6.94
CA LEU A 70 12.06 12.95 -6.14
C LEU A 70 10.79 13.27 -6.92
N SER A 71 9.64 13.01 -6.30
CA SER A 71 8.33 13.30 -6.90
C SER A 71 7.36 13.81 -5.86
N ALA A 72 6.29 14.47 -6.31
CA ALA A 72 5.21 14.92 -5.45
C ALA A 72 3.87 14.67 -6.12
N ASP A 73 2.89 14.20 -5.35
CA ASP A 73 1.49 14.11 -5.74
C ASP A 73 0.70 15.13 -4.90
N GLU A 74 -0.20 15.87 -5.53
CA GLU A 74 -1.12 16.78 -4.82
C GLU A 74 -2.50 16.13 -4.76
N LEU A 75 -3.11 16.12 -3.57
CA LEU A 75 -4.46 15.62 -3.34
C LEU A 75 -5.34 16.77 -2.83
N GLU A 76 -6.26 17.22 -3.67
CA GLU A 76 -7.30 18.17 -3.27
C GLU A 76 -8.24 17.55 -2.21
N PRO A 77 -9.02 18.37 -1.48
CA PRO A 77 -10.05 17.85 -0.57
C PRO A 77 -11.01 16.89 -1.29
N GLY A 78 -11.10 15.65 -0.81
CA GLY A 78 -11.90 14.59 -1.41
C GLY A 78 -11.25 13.87 -2.60
N GLU A 79 -10.02 14.22 -2.98
CA GLU A 79 -9.26 13.47 -3.98
C GLU A 79 -8.64 12.21 -3.38
N ALA A 80 -8.42 11.20 -4.23
CA ALA A 80 -7.71 10.00 -3.87
C ALA A 80 -6.72 9.58 -4.96
N THR A 81 -5.66 8.90 -4.54
CA THR A 81 -4.68 8.25 -5.41
C THR A 81 -4.53 6.79 -5.01
N THR A 82 -4.08 5.96 -5.95
CA THR A 82 -4.00 4.51 -5.78
C THR A 82 -2.60 4.02 -6.12
N TYR A 83 -2.12 3.07 -5.34
CA TYR A 83 -0.84 2.40 -5.49
C TYR A 83 -1.08 0.90 -5.53
N GLU A 84 -0.39 0.22 -6.43
CA GLU A 84 -0.64 -1.19 -6.71
C GLU A 84 0.63 -2.02 -6.51
N ALA A 85 0.45 -3.28 -6.09
CA ALA A 85 1.50 -4.28 -6.00
C ALA A 85 0.94 -5.67 -6.30
N GLU A 86 1.83 -6.61 -6.60
CA GLU A 86 1.47 -8.01 -6.84
C GLU A 86 2.31 -8.90 -5.93
N TRP A 87 1.64 -9.73 -5.14
CA TRP A 87 2.27 -10.83 -4.40
C TRP A 87 2.24 -12.09 -5.27
N GLU A 88 3.36 -12.30 -5.96
CA GLU A 88 3.55 -13.42 -6.88
C GLU A 88 3.66 -14.75 -6.10
N THR A 89 3.01 -15.80 -6.59
CA THR A 89 3.09 -17.17 -6.05
C THR A 89 2.74 -17.30 -4.55
N PRO A 90 1.56 -16.82 -4.12
CA PRO A 90 1.13 -16.91 -2.73
C PRO A 90 0.94 -18.38 -2.34
N LYS A 91 1.20 -18.68 -1.06
CA LYS A 91 0.81 -19.97 -0.48
C LYS A 91 -0.61 -19.87 0.03
N SER A 92 -1.34 -20.99 0.00
CA SER A 92 -2.64 -21.05 0.65
C SER A 92 -2.53 -20.81 2.15
N GLY A 93 -3.50 -20.10 2.72
CA GLY A 93 -3.48 -19.72 4.13
C GLY A 93 -4.30 -18.45 4.41
N GLU A 94 -4.28 -18.05 5.67
CA GLU A 94 -4.90 -16.81 6.15
C GLU A 94 -3.80 -15.78 6.43
N PHE A 95 -3.98 -14.59 5.89
CA PHE A 95 -2.99 -13.52 5.94
C PHE A 95 -3.64 -12.18 6.29
N THR A 96 -2.85 -11.30 6.90
CA THR A 96 -3.12 -9.86 6.93
C THR A 96 -2.17 -9.17 5.96
N VAL A 97 -2.73 -8.45 4.99
CA VAL A 97 -1.96 -7.54 4.13
C VAL A 97 -1.96 -6.16 4.77
N VAL A 98 -0.80 -5.52 4.80
CA VAL A 98 -0.60 -4.15 5.26
C VAL A 98 0.01 -3.33 4.13
N ALA A 99 -0.55 -2.15 3.87
CA ALA A 99 0.01 -1.17 2.94
C ALA A 99 0.37 0.10 3.69
N GLU A 100 1.53 0.68 3.36
CA GLU A 100 2.06 1.88 3.98
C GLU A 100 2.48 2.90 2.92
N LEU A 101 1.99 4.13 3.05
CA LEU A 101 2.41 5.25 2.21
C LEU A 101 3.83 5.68 2.59
N ARG A 102 4.73 5.79 1.60
CA ARG A 102 6.13 6.18 1.81
C ARG A 102 6.39 7.68 1.60
N ALA A 103 5.35 8.50 1.76
CA ALA A 103 5.47 9.95 1.66
C ALA A 103 6.30 10.50 2.84
N ARG A 104 7.01 11.60 2.59
CA ARG A 104 7.72 12.35 3.63
C ARG A 104 6.72 13.14 4.46
N GLU A 105 6.99 13.23 5.76
CA GLU A 105 6.26 14.09 6.72
C GLU A 105 4.76 13.77 6.89
N THR A 106 4.21 12.82 6.13
CA THR A 106 2.83 12.35 6.22
C THR A 106 2.80 10.83 6.10
N THR A 107 1.99 10.19 6.93
CA THR A 107 1.81 8.73 6.96
C THR A 107 0.37 8.37 6.67
N CYS A 108 0.16 7.26 5.99
CA CYS A 108 -1.14 6.63 5.82
C CYS A 108 -0.91 5.12 5.71
N GLU A 109 -1.71 4.34 6.41
CA GLU A 109 -1.67 2.88 6.35
C GLU A 109 -3.08 2.34 6.15
N ALA A 110 -3.16 1.13 5.59
CA ALA A 110 -4.38 0.34 5.57
C ALA A 110 -4.04 -1.14 5.69
N ARG A 111 -5.00 -1.93 6.18
CA ARG A 111 -4.85 -3.37 6.29
C ARG A 111 -6.12 -4.08 5.84
N THR A 112 -5.95 -5.27 5.28
CA THR A 112 -7.07 -6.16 4.94
C THR A 112 -6.70 -7.61 5.26
N ALA A 113 -7.70 -8.39 5.65
CA ALA A 113 -7.58 -9.84 5.68
C ALA A 113 -7.57 -10.39 4.24
N LEU A 114 -6.85 -11.48 4.04
CA LEU A 114 -6.74 -12.20 2.79
C LEU A 114 -6.70 -13.70 3.08
N SER A 115 -7.51 -14.46 2.36
CA SER A 115 -7.48 -15.93 2.34
C SER A 115 -7.12 -16.39 0.94
N VAL A 116 -6.11 -17.26 0.82
CA VAL A 116 -5.64 -17.84 -0.45
C VAL A 116 -5.84 -19.35 -0.45
#